data_AF-G8EMF4-F1
#
_entry.id   AF-G8EMF4-F1
#
_cell.length_a   1.000
_cell.length_b   1.000
_cell.length_c   1.000
_cell.angle_alpha   90.00
_cell.angle_beta   90.00
_cell.angle_gamma   90.00
#
_symmetry.space_group_name_H-M   'P 1'
#
loop_
_entity.id
_entity.type
_entity.pdbx_description
1 polymer ?
#
loop_
_entity_poly.entity_id
_entity_poly.type
_entity_poly.pdbx_seq_one_letter_code
_entity_poly.pdbx_strand_id
1 'polypeptide(L)'
;MRAAVKRLGGDVNKVNPLSPVDLVIDHSVTVDHFGDRQALTDNTQLEMARNRERYEFLRWGQNAFSYFSVVPPGTGICHQVNLEYLAKAIWYEKQGDKQFAYPDTLVGTD
;
A
#
# COMPACT_ATOMS: atom_id res chain seq x y z
N MET A 1 13.69 -4.98 -10.73
CA MET A 1 13.83 -4.03 -11.87
C MET A 1 14.96 -3.01 -11.67
N ARG A 2 14.96 -2.19 -10.60
CA ARG A 2 16.02 -1.18 -10.34
C ARG A 2 17.46 -1.71 -10.46
N ALA A 3 17.74 -2.89 -9.88
CA ALA A 3 19.05 -3.52 -9.98
C ALA A 3 19.45 -3.87 -11.43
N ALA A 4 18.49 -4.28 -12.27
CA ALA A 4 18.75 -4.57 -13.68
C ALA A 4 19.03 -3.29 -14.48
N VAL A 5 18.23 -2.23 -14.27
CA VAL A 5 18.47 -0.91 -14.89
C VAL A 5 19.84 -0.37 -14.52
N LYS A 6 20.25 -0.50 -13.25
CA LYS A 6 21.59 -0.12 -12.79
C LYS A 6 22.69 -0.89 -13.52
N ARG A 7 22.56 -2.22 -13.66
CA ARG A 7 23.55 -3.05 -14.38
C ARG A 7 23.70 -2.66 -15.85
N LEU A 8 22.63 -2.17 -16.46
CA LEU A 8 22.62 -1.69 -17.84
C LEU A 8 23.06 -0.21 -17.98
N GLY A 9 23.51 0.44 -16.89
CA GLY A 9 23.95 1.84 -16.89
C GLY A 9 22.82 2.86 -16.99
N GLY A 10 21.57 2.44 -16.78
CA GLY A 10 20.39 3.31 -16.83
C GLY A 10 20.10 4.01 -15.51
N ASP A 11 19.23 5.03 -15.58
CA ASP A 11 18.72 5.74 -14.42
C ASP A 11 17.71 4.89 -13.63
N VAL A 12 18.08 4.49 -12.41
CA VAL A 12 17.24 3.67 -11.53
C VAL A 12 15.97 4.38 -11.07
N ASN A 13 15.98 5.72 -11.04
CA ASN A 13 14.83 6.51 -10.58
C ASN A 13 13.66 6.46 -11.56
N LYS A 14 13.92 6.08 -12.83
CA LYS A 14 12.87 5.80 -13.82
C LYS A 14 12.05 4.55 -13.48
N VAL A 15 12.54 3.68 -12.61
CA VAL A 15 11.74 2.58 -12.05
C VAL A 15 11.01 3.12 -10.82
N ASN A 16 9.86 3.72 -11.06
CA ASN A 16 8.95 4.29 -10.06
C ASN A 16 7.51 4.11 -10.58
N PRO A 17 6.50 3.89 -9.73
CA PRO A 17 5.11 3.90 -10.19
C PRO A 17 4.79 5.22 -10.89
N LEU A 18 4.02 5.14 -11.97
CA LEU A 18 3.54 6.31 -12.71
C LEU A 18 2.16 6.79 -12.23
N SER A 19 1.45 5.92 -11.53
CA SER A 19 0.16 6.17 -10.91
C SER A 19 0.27 5.93 -9.40
N PRO A 20 -0.60 6.57 -8.58
CA PRO A 20 -0.70 6.25 -7.16
C PRO A 20 -0.91 4.75 -6.94
N VAL A 21 -0.21 4.21 -5.95
CA VAL A 21 -0.34 2.82 -5.51
C VAL A 21 -0.51 2.82 -4.00
N ASP A 22 -1.66 2.35 -3.55
CA ASP A 22 -1.97 2.16 -2.13
C ASP A 22 -1.95 0.66 -1.82
N LEU A 23 -1.03 0.22 -0.96
CA LEU A 23 -0.97 -1.16 -0.51
C LEU A 23 -1.63 -1.28 0.87
N VAL A 24 -2.63 -2.14 0.99
CA VAL A 24 -3.30 -2.44 2.25
C VAL A 24 -2.75 -3.74 2.83
N ILE A 25 -2.37 -3.71 4.11
CA ILE A 25 -1.92 -4.90 4.83
C ILE A 25 -3.10 -5.48 5.61
N ASP A 26 -3.69 -6.54 5.09
CA ASP A 26 -4.89 -7.19 5.65
C ASP A 26 -4.82 -8.72 5.68
N HIS A 27 -4.04 -9.34 4.78
CA HIS A 27 -3.85 -10.80 4.68
C HIS A 27 -2.75 -11.37 5.58
N SER A 28 -2.43 -10.69 6.69
CA SER A 28 -1.29 -11.04 7.54
C SER A 28 -1.64 -11.48 8.95
N VAL A 29 -2.80 -11.04 9.45
CA VAL A 29 -3.31 -11.44 10.75
C VAL A 29 -3.86 -12.85 10.70
N THR A 30 -3.63 -13.62 11.76
CA THR A 30 -4.20 -14.96 11.95
C THR A 30 -4.99 -14.97 13.26
N VAL A 31 -6.05 -15.78 13.32
CA VAL A 31 -6.86 -15.92 14.54
C VAL A 31 -6.23 -17.00 15.42
N ASP A 32 -5.16 -16.66 16.13
CA ASP A 32 -4.51 -17.55 17.10
C ASP A 32 -5.28 -17.60 18.43
N HIS A 33 -5.82 -16.46 18.85
CA HIS A 33 -6.64 -16.28 20.05
C HIS A 33 -8.03 -15.76 19.68
N PHE A 34 -9.07 -16.22 20.38
CA PHE A 34 -10.47 -15.81 20.15
C PHE A 34 -11.30 -15.92 21.43
N GLY A 35 -12.41 -15.18 21.50
CA GLY A 35 -13.43 -15.34 22.54
C GLY A 35 -13.18 -14.57 23.84
N ASP A 36 -12.12 -13.78 23.94
CA ASP A 36 -11.85 -12.89 25.07
C ASP A 36 -11.50 -11.46 24.62
N ARG A 37 -11.32 -10.56 25.60
CA ARG A 37 -11.04 -9.14 25.35
C ARG A 37 -9.58 -8.87 24.90
N GLN A 38 -8.68 -9.82 25.07
CA GLN A 38 -7.25 -9.70 24.78
C GLN A 38 -6.91 -10.22 23.37
N ALA A 39 -7.75 -11.09 22.80
CA ALA A 39 -7.56 -11.73 21.51
C ALA A 39 -7.10 -10.80 20.38
N LEU A 40 -7.70 -9.60 20.24
CA LEU A 40 -7.29 -8.64 19.21
C LEU A 40 -5.84 -8.19 19.41
N THR A 41 -5.48 -7.82 20.63
CA THR A 41 -4.13 -7.35 20.98
C THR A 41 -3.11 -8.47 20.78
N ASP A 42 -3.39 -9.67 21.25
CA ASP A 42 -2.48 -10.81 21.18
C ASP A 42 -2.24 -11.24 19.71
N ASN A 43 -3.31 -11.34 18.91
CA ASN A 43 -3.19 -11.66 17.48
C ASN A 43 -2.40 -10.60 16.71
N THR A 44 -2.61 -9.32 17.02
CA THR A 44 -1.86 -8.21 16.38
C THR A 44 -0.38 -8.26 16.76
N GLN A 45 -0.04 -8.57 18.02
CA GLN A 45 1.35 -8.72 18.44
C GLN A 45 2.03 -9.90 17.75
N LEU A 46 1.35 -11.04 17.64
CA LEU A 46 1.86 -12.21 16.92
C LEU A 46 2.06 -11.92 15.43
N GLU A 47 1.12 -11.23 14.79
CA GLU A 47 1.25 -10.77 13.41
C GLU A 47 2.51 -9.90 13.23
N MET A 48 2.73 -8.91 14.09
CA MET A 48 3.92 -8.05 14.02
C MET A 48 5.21 -8.85 14.17
N ALA A 49 5.25 -9.80 15.12
CA ALA A 49 6.43 -10.63 15.34
C ALA A 49 6.72 -11.53 14.14
N ARG A 50 5.69 -12.17 13.55
CA ARG A 50 5.83 -13.11 12.43
C ARG A 50 6.19 -12.42 11.10
N ASN A 51 5.74 -11.18 10.91
CA ASN A 51 5.84 -10.50 9.62
C ASN A 51 6.80 -9.29 9.61
N ARG A 52 7.65 -9.17 10.64
CA ARG A 52 8.55 -8.04 10.83
C ARG A 52 9.35 -7.68 9.58
N GLU A 53 10.05 -8.64 8.97
CA GLU A 53 10.89 -8.40 7.79
C GLU A 53 10.06 -7.89 6.60
N ARG A 54 8.87 -8.46 6.40
CA ARG A 54 7.95 -8.02 5.34
C ARG A 54 7.51 -6.57 5.56
N TYR A 55 7.20 -6.16 6.79
CA TYR A 55 6.83 -4.79 7.10
C TYR A 55 8.00 -3.81 6.99
N GLU A 56 9.20 -4.22 7.38
CA GLU A 56 10.42 -3.45 7.15
C GLU A 56 10.66 -3.24 5.64
N PHE A 57 10.45 -4.26 4.82
CA PHE A 57 10.56 -4.17 3.36
C PHE A 57 9.50 -3.25 2.74
N LEU A 58 8.24 -3.35 3.17
CA LEU A 58 7.17 -2.46 2.70
C LEU A 58 7.42 -1.01 3.10
N ARG A 59 7.91 -0.78 4.33
CA ARG A 59 8.29 0.55 4.82
C ARG A 59 9.50 1.11 4.06
N TRP A 60 10.47 0.28 3.71
CA TRP A 60 11.53 0.67 2.78
C TRP A 60 10.94 1.09 1.43
N GLY A 61 10.01 0.31 0.89
CA GLY A 61 9.32 0.61 -0.37
C GLY A 61 8.63 1.97 -0.35
N GLN A 62 7.91 2.27 0.73
CA GLN A 62 7.22 3.56 0.91
C GLN A 62 8.17 4.76 0.87
N ASN A 63 9.42 4.61 1.33
CA ASN A 63 10.43 5.66 1.23
C ASN A 63 11.17 5.64 -0.12
N ALA A 64 11.22 4.50 -0.80
CA ALA A 64 11.99 4.31 -2.02
C ALA A 64 11.22 4.70 -3.30
N PHE A 65 9.89 4.80 -3.24
CA PHE A 65 9.01 5.07 -4.38
C PHE A 65 8.08 6.26 -4.09
N SER A 66 7.92 7.17 -5.04
CA SER A 66 7.29 8.48 -4.80
C SER A 66 5.77 8.44 -4.73
N TYR A 67 5.15 7.45 -5.36
CA TYR A 67 3.70 7.30 -5.47
C TYR A 67 3.19 6.05 -4.75
N PHE A 68 3.98 5.52 -3.81
CA PHE A 68 3.65 4.30 -3.10
C PHE A 68 3.32 4.61 -1.64
N SER A 69 2.12 4.23 -1.21
CA SER A 69 1.64 4.38 0.15
C SER A 69 1.30 3.01 0.74
N VAL A 70 1.39 2.90 2.07
CA VAL A 70 1.07 1.66 2.80
C VAL A 70 0.05 1.99 3.88
N VAL A 71 -1.10 1.31 3.84
CA VAL A 71 -2.07 1.30 4.93
C VAL A 71 -1.64 0.22 5.94
N PRO A 72 -1.42 0.58 7.21
CA PRO A 72 -0.87 -0.34 8.20
C PRO A 72 -1.87 -1.45 8.58
N PRO A 73 -1.35 -2.56 9.12
CA PRO A 73 -2.17 -3.66 9.62
C PRO A 73 -3.14 -3.22 10.71
N GLY A 74 -4.27 -3.92 10.83
CA GLY A 74 -5.33 -3.61 11.80
C GLY A 74 -6.23 -2.42 11.44
N THR A 75 -6.04 -1.79 10.26
CA THR A 75 -6.88 -0.67 9.80
C THR A 75 -8.19 -1.14 9.15
N GLY A 76 -8.21 -2.33 8.56
CA GLY A 76 -9.34 -2.88 7.83
C GLY A 76 -8.88 -3.80 6.70
N ILE A 77 -9.82 -4.25 5.87
CA ILE A 77 -9.56 -5.06 4.67
C ILE A 77 -9.51 -4.18 3.41
N CYS A 78 -8.76 -4.60 2.40
CA CYS A 78 -8.41 -3.82 1.21
C CYS A 78 -9.63 -3.14 0.56
N HIS A 79 -10.67 -3.90 0.27
CA HIS A 79 -11.86 -3.36 -0.40
C HIS A 79 -12.69 -2.42 0.48
N GLN A 80 -12.77 -2.67 1.79
CA GLN A 80 -13.51 -1.79 2.70
C GLN A 80 -12.78 -0.46 2.87
N VAL A 81 -11.46 -0.50 3.12
CA VAL A 81 -10.62 0.71 3.20
C VAL A 81 -10.68 1.50 1.89
N ASN A 82 -10.72 0.81 0.75
CA ASN A 82 -10.89 1.48 -0.53
C ASN A 82 -12.21 2.25 -0.63
N LEU A 83 -13.34 1.60 -0.32
CA LEU A 83 -14.66 2.22 -0.39
C LEU A 83 -14.84 3.37 0.61
N GLU A 84 -14.27 3.24 1.82
CA GLU A 84 -14.51 4.19 2.91
C GLU A 84 -13.49 5.35 2.94
N TYR A 85 -12.31 5.18 2.32
CA TYR A 85 -11.20 6.13 2.49
C TYR A 85 -10.39 6.44 1.23
N LEU A 86 -9.97 5.43 0.45
CA LEU A 86 -9.02 5.66 -0.65
C LEU A 86 -9.72 6.20 -1.91
N ALA A 87 -10.86 5.62 -2.29
CA ALA A 87 -11.56 5.92 -3.53
C ALA A 87 -11.92 7.40 -3.63
N LYS A 88 -11.67 7.98 -4.81
CA LYS A 88 -11.95 9.40 -5.10
C LYS A 88 -13.25 9.60 -5.87
N ALA A 89 -13.73 8.55 -6.53
CA ALA A 89 -14.81 8.57 -7.54
C ALA A 89 -14.49 9.44 -8.77
N ILE A 90 -14.02 10.67 -8.58
CA ILE A 90 -13.51 11.59 -9.60
C ILE A 90 -12.15 12.13 -9.14
N TRP A 91 -11.14 11.97 -9.99
CA TRP A 91 -9.86 12.67 -9.84
C TRP A 91 -9.95 14.06 -10.45
N TYR A 92 -9.19 14.99 -9.88
CA TYR A 92 -9.00 16.32 -10.44
C TYR A 92 -7.50 16.64 -10.52
N GLU A 93 -7.07 17.21 -11.64
CA GLU A 93 -5.68 17.59 -11.86
C GLU A 93 -5.60 18.90 -12.65
N LYS A 94 -4.62 19.74 -12.32
CA LYS A 94 -4.26 20.91 -13.13
C LYS A 94 -3.08 20.55 -14.03
N GLN A 95 -3.28 20.59 -15.35
CA GLN A 95 -2.21 20.42 -16.33
C GLN A 95 -2.09 21.71 -17.17
N GLY A 96 -1.03 22.48 -16.91
CA GLY A 96 -0.88 23.83 -17.46
C GLY A 96 -1.97 24.77 -16.97
N ASP A 97 -2.65 25.46 -17.90
CA ASP A 97 -3.76 26.38 -17.60
C ASP A 97 -5.14 25.68 -17.59
N LYS A 98 -5.18 24.37 -17.79
CA LYS A 98 -6.43 23.59 -17.84
C LYS A 98 -6.61 22.76 -16.58
N GLN A 99 -7.86 22.61 -16.15
CA GLN A 99 -8.28 21.66 -15.13
C GLN A 99 -8.94 20.47 -15.80
N PHE A 100 -8.55 19.27 -15.37
CA PHE A 100 -9.09 18.02 -15.83
C PHE A 100 -9.82 17.35 -14.66
N ALA A 101 -10.98 16.78 -14.94
CA ALA A 101 -11.70 15.89 -14.05
C ALA A 101 -11.97 14.58 -14.81
N TYR A 102 -11.71 13.44 -14.18
CA TYR A 102 -11.87 12.14 -14.81
C TYR A 102 -12.28 11.06 -13.80
N PRO A 103 -12.96 9.99 -14.24
CA PRO A 103 -13.37 8.90 -13.36
C PRO A 103 -12.19 8.25 -12.65
N ASP A 104 -12.39 7.90 -11.39
CA ASP A 104 -11.49 7.02 -10.66
C ASP A 104 -11.57 5.61 -11.24
N THR A 105 -10.41 5.05 -11.57
CA THR A 105 -10.27 3.71 -12.13
C THR A 105 -8.99 3.10 -11.57
N LEU A 106 -9.03 1.81 -11.27
CA LEU A 106 -7.88 1.09 -10.72
C LEU A 106 -7.86 -0.37 -11.17
N VAL A 107 -6.68 -0.98 -11.03
CA VAL A 107 -6.49 -2.42 -11.03
C VAL A 107 -5.81 -2.79 -9.71
N GLY A 108 -6.30 -3.84 -9.06
CA GLY A 108 -5.76 -4.32 -7.78
C GLY A 108 -5.05 -5.66 -7.95
N THR A 109 -3.99 -5.89 -7.17
CA THR A 109 -3.34 -7.21 -7.03
C THR A 109 -3.78 -7.88 -5.74
N ASP A 110 -5.10 -8.03 -5.61
CA ASP A 110 -5.75 -8.73 -4.50
C ASP A 110 -5.98 -10.19 -4.89
#